data_AF-S4NI28-F1
#
_entry.id   AF-S4NI28-F1
#
_cell.length_a   1.000
_cell.length_b   1.000
_cell.length_c   1.000
_cell.angle_alpha   90.00
_cell.angle_beta   90.00
_cell.angle_gamma   90.00
#
_symmetry.space_group_name_H-M   'P 1'
#
loop_
_entity.id
_entity.type
_entity.pdbx_description
1 polymer ?
#
loop_
_entity_poly.entity_id
_entity_poly.type
_entity_poly.pdbx_seq_one_letter_code
_entity_poly.pdbx_strand_id
1 'polypeptide(L)' 'MNGVSDIKQQIKRQLSDSSVTVVVVELHFDGHNGDHLLVYVSTTETVFLVNIGTHSELFG' A
#
# COMPACT_ATOMS: atom_id res chain seq x y z
N MET A 1 -6.59 8.40 8.87
CA MET A 1 -5.27 8.83 8.34
C MET A 1 -4.05 8.22 9.06
N ASN A 2 -4.22 7.43 10.15
CA ASN A 2 -3.06 6.81 10.84
C ASN A 2 -2.60 5.48 10.21
N GLY A 3 -3.52 4.62 9.76
CA GLY A 3 -3.17 3.28 9.25
C GLY A 3 -2.24 3.25 8.01
N VAL A 4 -2.36 4.24 7.12
CA VAL A 4 -1.47 4.33 5.93
C VAL A 4 -0.01 4.61 6.33
N SER A 5 0.22 5.38 7.39
CA SER A 5 1.57 5.59 7.93
C SER A 5 2.11 4.28 8.52
N ASP A 6 1.28 3.56 9.26
CA ASP A 6 1.68 2.33 9.94
C ASP A 6 2.05 1.23 8.96
N ILE A 7 1.27 1.02 7.90
CA ILE A 7 1.59 0.00 6.87
C ILE A 7 2.87 0.35 6.12
N LYS A 8 3.10 1.64 5.82
CA LYS A 8 4.34 2.09 5.18
C LYS A 8 5.55 1.79 6.06
N GLN A 9 5.46 2.01 7.37
CA GLN A 9 6.53 1.69 8.29
C GLN A 9 6.75 0.17 8.43
N GLN A 10 5.68 -0.62 8.49
CA GLN A 10 5.78 -2.09 8.56
C GLN A 10 6.47 -2.66 7.31
N ILE A 11 6.05 -2.22 6.11
CA ILE A 11 6.65 -2.67 4.85
C ILE A 11 8.12 -2.25 4.76
N LYS A 12 8.45 -1.00 5.13
CA LYS A 12 9.85 -0.55 5.17
C LYS A 12 10.71 -1.37 6.14
N ARG A 13 10.17 -1.74 7.31
CA ARG A 13 10.87 -2.63 8.26
C ARG A 13 11.10 -4.02 7.68
N GLN A 14 10.11 -4.60 7.01
CA GLN A 14 10.22 -5.92 6.40
C GLN A 14 11.23 -5.95 5.25
N LEU A 15 11.28 -4.89 4.44
CA LEU A 15 12.19 -4.79 3.30
C LEU A 15 13.63 -4.46 3.69
N SER A 16 13.88 -4.07 4.94
CA SER A 16 15.21 -3.70 5.47
C SER A 16 15.98 -2.67 4.64
N ASP A 17 15.29 -1.96 3.74
CA ASP A 17 15.84 -0.95 2.86
C ASP A 17 15.00 0.33 3.01
N SER A 18 15.67 1.43 3.31
CA SER A 18 15.02 2.73 3.52
C SER A 18 14.79 3.49 2.20
N SER A 19 15.42 3.05 1.11
CA SER A 19 15.35 3.66 -0.21
C SER A 19 14.10 3.27 -1.00
N VAL A 20 13.44 2.17 -0.62
CA VAL A 20 12.19 1.73 -1.27
C VAL A 20 11.03 2.66 -0.93
N THR A 21 10.33 3.07 -1.98
CA THR A 21 9.14 3.90 -1.87
C THR A 21 7.90 3.01 -1.83
N VAL A 22 7.23 3.01 -0.68
CA VAL A 22 5.94 2.34 -0.50
C VAL A 22 4.83 3.31 -0.92
N VAL A 23 4.06 2.90 -1.91
CA VAL A 23 2.94 3.67 -2.46
C VAL A 23 1.63 2.95 -2.14
N VAL A 24 0.61 3.72 -1.80
CA VAL A 24 -0.75 3.25 -1.54
C VAL A 24 -1.68 4.04 -2.46
N VAL A 25 -2.46 3.33 -3.27
CA VAL A 25 -3.39 3.92 -4.26
C VAL A 25 -4.79 3.42 -3.99
N GLU A 26 -5.76 4.35 -3.98
CA GLU A 26 -7.19 4.02 -3.93
C GLU A 26 -7.67 3.53 -5.30
N LEU A 27 -8.33 2.37 -5.31
CA LEU A 27 -8.88 1.75 -6.50
C LEU A 27 -10.41 1.84 -6.47
N HIS A 28 -10.96 2.40 -7.54
CA HIS A 28 -12.41 2.49 -7.76
C HIS A 28 -12.78 1.60 -8.95
N PHE A 29 -13.29 0.40 -8.67
CA PHE A 29 -13.53 -0.61 -9.70
C PHE A 29 -14.88 -0.48 -10.44
N ASP A 30 -15.85 0.25 -9.88
CA ASP A 30 -17.23 0.27 -10.39
C ASP A 30 -17.93 1.65 -10.29
N GLY A 31 -17.20 2.71 -9.94
CA GLY A 31 -17.76 4.06 -9.78
C GLY A 31 -18.56 4.27 -8.48
N HIS A 32 -18.66 3.24 -7.61
CA HIS A 32 -19.01 3.45 -6.22
C HIS A 32 -17.79 3.94 -5.43
N ASN A 33 -18.01 4.47 -4.23
CA ASN A 33 -16.92 4.85 -3.31
C ASN A 33 -16.13 3.59 -2.95
N GLY A 34 -15.15 3.27 -3.80
CA GLY A 34 -14.18 2.21 -3.61
C GLY A 34 -13.40 2.45 -2.33
N ASP A 35 -13.50 1.51 -1.41
CA ASP A 35 -12.69 1.43 -0.20
C ASP A 35 -11.45 0.54 -0.40
N HIS A 36 -11.28 0.01 -1.62
CA HIS A 36 -10.16 -0.81 -2.03
C HIS A 36 -8.88 0.02 -2.23
N LEU A 37 -7.79 -0.56 -1.77
CA LEU A 37 -6.46 0.00 -1.79
C LEU A 37 -5.50 -1.01 -2.41
N LEU A 38 -4.62 -0.52 -3.27
CA LEU A 38 -3.44 -1.23 -3.71
C LEU A 38 -2.22 -0.67 -3.00
N VAL A 39 -1.48 -1.56 -2.33
CA VAL A 39 -0.18 -1.27 -1.75
C VAL A 39 0.89 -1.89 -2.62
N TYR A 40 1.83 -1.08 -3.08
CA TYR A 40 2.95 -1.55 -3.88
C TYR A 40 4.26 -0.87 -3.49
N VAL A 41 5.35 -1.50 -3.85
CA VAL A 41 6.70 -0.98 -3.69
C VAL A 41 7.30 -0.77 -5.06
N SER A 42 7.80 0.43 -5.31
CA SER A 42 8.54 0.72 -6.53
C SER A 42 10.03 0.75 -6.25
N THR A 43 10.80 0.06 -7.09
CA THR A 43 12.22 0.32 -7.29
C THR A 43 12.41 1.12 -8.58
N THR A 44 13.66 1.36 -8.99
CA THR A 44 14.00 2.07 -10.23
C THR A 44 13.51 1.34 -11.49
N GLU A 45 13.42 0.01 -11.43
CA GLU A 45 13.17 -0.83 -12.61
C GLU A 45 11.91 -1.70 -12.48
N THR A 46 11.45 -1.97 -11.26
CA THR A 46 10.41 -2.96 -11.00
C THR A 46 9.38 -2.45 -10.00
N VAL A 47 8.11 -2.78 -10.24
CA VAL A 47 7.01 -2.58 -9.30
C VAL A 47 6.64 -3.93 -8.69
N PHE A 48 6.68 -4.01 -7.36
CA PHE A 48 6.26 -5.18 -6.60
C PHE A 48 4.90 -4.90 -5.97
N LEU A 49 3.90 -5.69 -6.33
CA LEU A 49 2.58 -5.65 -5.71
C LEU A 49 2.68 -6.32 -4.33
N VAL A 50 2.34 -5.58 -3.28
CA VAL A 50 2.50 -6.04 -1.89
C VAL A 50 1.18 -6.53 -1.33
N ASN A 51 0.10 -5.76 -1.51
CA ASN A 51 -1.21 -6.15 -1.01
C ASN A 51 -2.34 -5.43 -1.76
N ILE A 52 -3.52 -6.03 -1.78
CA ILE A 52 -4.76 -5.41 -2.27
C ILE A 52 -5.90 -5.78 -1.33
N GLY A 53 -6.70 -4.80 -0.93
CA GLY A 53 -7.81 -5.02 0.00
C GLY A 53 -8.49 -3.71 0.38
N THR A 54 -9.57 -3.80 1.14
CA THR A 54 -10.29 -2.66 1.70
C THR A 54 -9.47 -1.95 2.79
N HIS A 55 -9.86 -0.72 3.15
CA HIS A 55 -9.31 -0.02 4.31
C HIS A 55 -9.36 -0.86 5.60
N SER A 56 -10.46 -1.59 5.84
CA SER A 56 -10.61 -2.45 7.02
C SER A 56 -9.72 -3.70 6.97
N GLU A 57 -9.50 -4.28 5.79
CA GLU A 57 -8.63 -5.46 5.67
C GLU A 57 -7.15 -5.10 5.86
N LEU A 58 -6.76 -3.88 5.49
CA LEU A 58 -5.37 -3.44 5.55
C LEU A 58 -5.00 -2.68 6.83
N PHE A 59 -5.98 -2.05 7.50
CA PHE A 59 -5.75 -1.20 8.68
C PHE A 59 -6.62 -1.55 9.90
N GLY A 60 -7.51 -2.53 9.78
CA GLY A 60 -8.34 -3.01 10.89
C GLY A 60 -7.55 -3.77 11.95
#